data_AF-A0A3D4DM27-F1
#
_entry.id   AF-A0A3D4DM27-F1
#
_cell.length_a   1.000
_cell.length_b   1.000
_cell.length_c   1.000
_cell.angle_alpha   90.00
_cell.angle_beta   90.00
_cell.angle_gamma   90.00
#
_symmetry.space_group_name_H-M   'P 1'
#
loop_
_entity.id
_entity.type
_entity.pdbx_description
1 polymer ?
#
loop_
_entity_poly.entity_id
_entity_poly.type
_entity_poly.pdbx_seq_one_letter_code
_entity_poly.pdbx_strand_id
1 'polypeptide(L)'
;MSLPADQMELREEEIRAQYPAAAAMLEGFDHTPRIAKAKVAAPTKERSPGVGAARRRFRSTTPGLVTRSTARPEGVRLIERIEETDGGDPILSPGQATVLHTLRRALAIALAVAEGYGEQTGLVELKKQNLEAALPKSKQAGFAELLVGEALVALSVFANATAYLLSPHASEVSVEIGAVEEVLTDNAGMALHGALWELDQEIALFAEDEPRLVATVMAYAEQLMERVSLRAQTATRLEAFTSANTRVEADDFTISGFTPSRKARGTKLTMEFVKPHQVVGNHIAKYQAMKLAKMLMAYDFERKLNPFAELGGFIFTFMGDGMPGTGKTTLIKMMAGLIAGYCETAGFAFRYQNLSTESIDSYQGKSAQNAKAFINNVLDPAVIGFGTIDDIDQLAGKRGDRQSSAGQLEITAVLMESFAGANTVVRGNCTFGMFSNYPENVDDALRQRAGARFLVDGPQTRDDYIDILALLMGKNHAIPLGDHEVYAAQE
;
A
#
# COMPACT_ATOMS: atom_id res chain seq x y z
N MET A 1 -5.63 -22.22 -18.24
CA MET A 1 -6.75 -21.34 -17.84
C MET A 1 -6.85 -20.26 -18.90
N SER A 2 -8.06 -19.86 -19.33
CA SER A 2 -8.21 -18.77 -20.29
C SER A 2 -7.90 -17.45 -19.58
N LEU A 3 -6.94 -16.68 -20.10
CA LEU A 3 -6.73 -15.29 -19.66
C LEU A 3 -8.05 -14.51 -19.81
N PRO A 4 -8.41 -13.63 -18.86
CA PRO A 4 -9.50 -12.67 -19.06
C PRO A 4 -9.22 -11.84 -20.32
N ALA A 5 -10.26 -11.53 -21.10
CA ALA A 5 -10.15 -10.92 -22.43
C ALA A 5 -9.39 -9.55 -22.49
N ASP A 6 -9.12 -8.93 -21.33
CA ASP A 6 -8.45 -7.62 -21.18
C ASP A 6 -7.00 -7.71 -20.64
N GLN A 7 -6.39 -8.90 -20.56
CA GLN A 7 -5.02 -9.07 -20.04
C GLN A 7 -4.06 -9.62 -21.11
N MET A 8 -2.97 -8.89 -21.35
CA MET A 8 -1.84 -9.36 -22.15
C MET A 8 -0.85 -10.09 -21.24
N GLU A 9 -0.37 -11.25 -21.67
CA GLU A 9 0.65 -12.00 -20.94
C GLU A 9 2.05 -11.44 -21.25
N LEU A 10 2.83 -11.11 -20.21
CA LEU A 10 4.26 -10.87 -20.32
C LEU A 10 4.98 -12.21 -20.19
N ARG A 11 5.60 -12.66 -21.28
CA ARG A 11 6.17 -14.01 -21.32
C ARG A 11 7.40 -14.10 -20.43
N GLU A 12 7.54 -15.24 -19.77
CA GLU A 12 8.69 -15.48 -18.89
C GLU A 12 10.04 -15.43 -19.65
N GLU A 13 10.04 -15.78 -20.94
CA GLU A 13 11.22 -15.68 -21.80
C GLU A 13 11.70 -14.24 -21.99
N GLU A 14 10.77 -13.29 -22.15
CA GLU A 14 11.06 -11.85 -22.31
C GLU A 14 11.67 -11.28 -21.02
N ILE A 15 11.15 -11.69 -19.86
CA ILE A 15 11.69 -11.26 -18.57
C ILE A 15 13.08 -11.86 -18.35
N ARG A 16 13.28 -13.14 -18.68
CA ARG A 16 14.59 -13.81 -18.53
C ARG A 16 15.66 -13.22 -19.45
N ALA A 17 15.30 -12.76 -20.64
CA ALA A 17 16.23 -12.08 -21.54
C ALA A 17 16.83 -10.81 -20.89
N GLN A 18 16.10 -10.16 -19.98
CA GLN A 18 16.54 -8.97 -19.27
C GLN A 18 17.36 -9.24 -18.00
N TYR A 19 17.51 -10.52 -17.58
CA TYR A 19 18.25 -10.87 -16.37
C TYR A 19 19.72 -10.43 -16.36
N PRO A 20 20.50 -10.54 -17.45
CA PRO A 20 21.88 -10.07 -17.48
C PRO A 20 21.98 -8.56 -17.26
N ALA A 21 21.09 -7.77 -17.88
CA ALA A 21 21.06 -6.32 -17.72
C ALA A 21 20.66 -5.92 -16.30
N ALA A 22 19.63 -6.58 -15.74
CA ALA A 22 19.20 -6.36 -14.37
C ALA A 22 20.29 -6.72 -13.34
N ALA A 23 21.01 -7.83 -13.56
CA ALA A 23 22.13 -8.22 -12.69
C ALA A 23 23.28 -7.20 -12.74
N ALA A 24 23.67 -6.74 -13.94
CA ALA A 24 24.71 -5.73 -14.11
C ALA A 24 24.38 -4.42 -13.37
N MET A 25 23.10 -4.00 -13.37
CA MET A 25 22.64 -2.84 -12.61
C MET A 25 22.74 -3.01 -11.09
N LEU A 26 22.73 -4.24 -10.56
CA LEU A 26 22.90 -4.52 -9.13
C LEU A 26 24.37 -4.73 -8.74
N GLU A 27 25.16 -5.33 -9.63
CA GLU A 27 26.59 -5.58 -9.44
C GLU A 27 27.41 -4.29 -9.35
N GLY A 28 27.16 -3.33 -10.26
CA GLY A 28 27.97 -2.13 -10.29
C GLY A 28 27.64 -1.19 -11.45
N PHE A 29 27.34 0.08 -11.14
CA PHE A 29 27.26 1.13 -12.16
C PHE A 29 27.73 2.48 -11.63
N ASP A 30 28.22 3.33 -12.53
CA ASP A 30 28.56 4.71 -12.21
C ASP A 30 27.34 5.61 -12.41
N HIS A 31 26.91 6.29 -11.35
CA HIS A 31 25.91 7.34 -11.43
C HIS A 31 26.39 8.58 -10.69
N THR A 32 26.09 9.75 -11.24
CA THR A 32 26.31 11.04 -10.57
C THR A 32 24.95 11.69 -10.38
N PRO A 33 24.54 11.95 -9.14
CA PRO A 33 23.21 12.50 -8.87
C PRO A 33 23.05 13.87 -9.52
N ARG A 34 21.91 14.08 -10.16
CA ARG A 34 21.58 15.32 -10.89
C ARG A 34 20.60 16.20 -10.13
N ILE A 35 19.74 15.60 -9.32
CA ILE A 35 18.67 16.28 -8.57
C ILE A 35 18.95 16.14 -7.08
N ALA A 36 19.12 14.91 -6.61
CA ALA A 36 19.30 14.59 -5.20
C ALA A 36 20.71 14.92 -4.71
N LYS A 37 20.86 14.97 -3.38
CA LYS A 37 22.17 15.10 -2.72
C LYS A 37 22.52 13.80 -2.00
N ALA A 38 23.78 13.39 -2.10
CA ALA A 38 24.28 12.22 -1.38
C ALA A 38 24.05 12.39 0.13
N LYS A 39 23.37 11.41 0.73
CA LYS A 39 23.03 11.40 2.16
C LYS A 39 24.12 10.73 2.99
N VAL A 40 24.79 9.72 2.41
CA VAL A 40 25.90 9.00 3.03
C VAL A 40 27.20 9.36 2.31
N ALA A 41 28.22 9.79 3.08
CA ALA A 41 29.55 10.02 2.54
C ALA A 41 30.25 8.67 2.36
N ALA A 42 30.76 8.40 1.15
CA ALA A 42 31.47 7.16 0.90
C ALA A 42 32.71 7.03 1.80
N PRO A 43 33.00 5.83 2.34
CA PRO A 43 34.16 5.62 3.19
C PRO A 43 35.44 5.79 2.38
N THR A 44 36.13 6.91 2.53
CA THR A 44 37.47 7.11 1.97
C THR A 44 38.46 6.16 2.63
N LYS A 45 38.76 5.02 1.99
CA LYS A 45 39.96 4.24 2.32
C LYS A 45 41.17 5.09 1.96
N GLU A 46 41.86 5.62 2.97
CA GLU A 46 43.18 6.25 2.79
C GLU A 46 44.12 5.25 2.14
N ARG A 47 44.46 5.48 0.86
CA ARG A 47 45.40 4.61 0.13
C ARG A 47 46.84 4.72 0.68
N SER A 48 47.13 5.65 1.59
CA SER A 48 48.46 5.85 2.18
C SER A 48 48.37 6.58 3.53
N PRO A 49 48.33 5.85 4.65
CA PRO A 49 48.42 6.46 5.97
C PRO A 49 49.78 7.17 6.09
N GLY A 50 49.78 8.49 6.30
CA GLY A 50 51.01 9.27 6.56
C GLY A 50 51.43 10.28 5.47
N VAL A 51 50.71 10.40 4.36
CA VAL A 51 50.88 11.56 3.46
C VAL A 51 49.78 12.56 3.80
N GLY A 52 50.14 13.60 4.57
CA GLY A 52 49.19 14.60 5.08
C GLY A 52 48.20 15.08 4.00
N ALA A 53 46.92 15.13 4.37
CA ALA A 53 45.76 15.50 3.56
C ALA A 53 45.78 16.96 3.06
N ALA A 54 46.87 17.38 2.44
CA ALA A 54 47.13 18.72 1.93
C ALA A 54 47.46 18.68 0.44
N ARG A 55 46.65 17.99 -0.38
CA ARG A 55 46.56 18.33 -1.80
C ARG A 55 45.40 19.28 -1.99
N ARG A 56 45.73 20.58 -2.06
CA ARG A 56 44.84 21.59 -2.66
C ARG A 56 44.30 21.00 -3.96
N ARG A 57 42.98 20.77 -4.01
CA ARG A 57 42.28 20.27 -5.20
C ARG A 57 42.68 21.17 -6.37
N PHE A 58 43.28 20.60 -7.42
CA PHE A 58 43.58 21.36 -8.64
C PHE A 58 42.25 21.85 -9.23
N ARG A 59 42.01 23.16 -9.15
CA ARG A 59 40.86 23.81 -9.75
C ARG A 59 41.14 23.91 -11.25
N SER A 60 40.37 23.21 -12.08
CA SER A 60 40.45 23.36 -13.53
C SER A 60 40.17 24.82 -13.91
N THR A 61 41.09 25.44 -14.66
CA THR A 61 40.96 26.83 -15.12
C THR A 61 40.25 26.94 -16.46
N THR A 62 39.81 25.82 -17.05
CA THR A 62 39.11 25.81 -18.35
C THR A 62 37.64 26.22 -18.17
N PRO A 63 37.18 27.32 -18.78
CA PRO A 63 35.77 27.71 -18.75
C PRO A 63 34.89 26.58 -19.31
N GLY A 64 33.85 26.19 -18.57
CA GLY A 64 32.95 25.07 -18.92
C GLY A 64 33.24 23.74 -18.20
N LEU A 65 34.44 23.55 -17.64
CA LEU A 65 34.75 22.40 -16.77
C LEU A 65 34.61 22.72 -15.27
N VAL A 66 34.50 24.00 -14.92
CA VAL A 66 34.32 24.49 -13.54
C VAL A 66 32.96 24.10 -12.95
N THR A 67 31.96 23.85 -13.80
CA THR A 67 30.60 23.43 -13.40
C THR A 67 30.38 21.91 -13.45
N ARG A 68 31.35 21.14 -13.97
CA ARG A 68 31.28 19.67 -13.96
C ARG A 68 31.93 19.14 -12.68
N SER A 69 31.20 18.30 -11.96
CA SER A 69 31.78 17.55 -10.83
C SER A 69 33.00 16.77 -11.32
N THR A 70 34.12 16.95 -10.62
CA THR A 70 35.38 16.19 -10.83
C THR A 70 35.53 15.07 -9.81
N ALA A 71 34.49 14.81 -9.01
CA ALA A 71 34.44 13.64 -8.14
C ALA A 71 34.53 12.39 -9.03
N ARG A 72 35.42 11.47 -8.67
CA ARG A 72 35.46 10.16 -9.29
C ARG A 72 34.13 9.48 -8.96
N PRO A 73 33.35 8.97 -9.92
CA PRO A 73 32.19 8.16 -9.59
C PRO A 73 32.73 6.94 -8.83
N GLU A 74 32.36 6.84 -7.56
CA GLU A 74 32.46 5.56 -6.85
C GLU A 74 31.16 4.85 -7.22
N GLY A 75 31.29 3.73 -7.93
CA GLY A 75 30.14 3.03 -8.49
C GLY A 75 29.19 2.53 -7.39
N VAL A 76 27.89 2.64 -7.65
CA VAL A 76 26.84 2.04 -6.83
C VAL A 76 26.96 0.53 -6.96
N ARG A 77 27.03 -0.17 -5.82
CA ARG A 77 27.13 -1.64 -5.74
C ARG A 77 26.10 -2.16 -4.75
N LEU A 78 24.87 -2.35 -5.24
CA LEU A 78 23.73 -2.72 -4.40
C LEU A 78 23.89 -4.12 -3.79
N ILE A 79 24.53 -5.05 -4.49
CA ILE A 79 24.81 -6.40 -3.95
C ILE A 79 25.68 -6.28 -2.69
N GLU A 80 26.82 -5.59 -2.79
CA GLU A 80 27.73 -5.37 -1.66
C GLU A 80 27.03 -4.61 -0.53
N ARG A 81 26.22 -3.59 -0.86
CA ARG A 81 25.46 -2.81 0.13
C ARG A 81 24.48 -3.67 0.94
N ILE A 82 23.78 -4.58 0.27
CA ILE A 82 22.79 -5.46 0.91
C ILE A 82 23.51 -6.53 1.75
N GLU A 83 24.61 -7.08 1.25
CA GLU A 83 25.48 -8.03 1.99
C GLU A 83 26.03 -7.41 3.28
N GLU A 84 26.36 -6.12 3.30
CA GLU A 84 26.90 -5.42 4.48
C GLU A 84 25.84 -5.15 5.59
N THR A 85 24.55 -5.39 5.33
CA THR A 85 23.44 -4.99 6.23
C THR A 85 23.39 -5.76 7.55
N ASP A 86 23.94 -6.98 7.64
CA ASP A 86 23.92 -7.82 8.85
C ASP A 86 25.24 -7.76 9.65
N GLY A 87 26.03 -6.71 9.45
CA GLY A 87 27.37 -6.60 10.04
C GLY A 87 28.46 -7.34 9.25
N GLY A 88 28.13 -7.80 8.04
CA GLY A 88 29.08 -8.41 7.11
C GLY A 88 29.34 -9.87 7.40
N ASP A 89 28.28 -10.65 7.69
CA ASP A 89 28.39 -12.09 7.80
C ASP A 89 28.94 -12.66 6.46
N PRO A 90 29.92 -13.60 6.49
CA PRO A 90 30.41 -14.24 5.28
C PRO A 90 29.34 -14.97 4.45
N ILE A 91 28.18 -15.30 5.03
CA ILE A 91 27.10 -16.01 4.37
C ILE A 91 25.87 -15.10 4.28
N LEU A 92 25.36 -14.94 3.05
CA LEU A 92 24.14 -14.19 2.77
C LEU A 92 22.93 -14.77 3.53
N SER A 93 22.24 -13.92 4.29
CA SER A 93 21.00 -14.28 4.97
C SER A 93 19.85 -14.55 3.99
N PRO A 94 18.82 -15.32 4.40
CA PRO A 94 17.64 -15.57 3.57
C PRO A 94 16.91 -14.30 3.11
N GLY A 95 16.78 -13.27 3.95
CA GLY A 95 16.12 -12.01 3.59
C GLY A 95 16.97 -11.17 2.65
N GLN A 96 18.28 -11.06 2.85
CA GLN A 96 19.17 -10.38 1.88
C GLN A 96 19.08 -11.08 0.51
N ALA A 97 19.12 -12.41 0.47
CA ALA A 97 18.94 -13.17 -0.76
C ALA A 97 17.58 -12.90 -1.41
N THR A 98 16.51 -12.86 -0.61
CA THR A 98 15.16 -12.56 -1.09
C THR A 98 15.07 -11.16 -1.69
N VAL A 99 15.67 -10.15 -1.04
CA VAL A 99 15.72 -8.77 -1.54
C VAL A 99 16.48 -8.70 -2.86
N LEU A 100 17.67 -9.33 -2.96
CA LEU A 100 18.46 -9.35 -4.20
C LEU A 100 17.73 -10.04 -5.35
N HIS A 101 17.14 -11.22 -5.10
CA HIS A 101 16.35 -11.93 -6.10
C HIS A 101 15.15 -11.10 -6.55
N THR A 102 14.48 -10.42 -5.62
CA THR A 102 13.32 -9.59 -5.90
C THR A 102 13.69 -8.35 -6.71
N LEU A 103 14.73 -7.62 -6.33
CA LEU A 103 15.22 -6.45 -7.07
C LEU A 103 15.62 -6.83 -8.49
N ARG A 104 16.35 -7.94 -8.67
CA ARG A 104 16.73 -8.44 -10.00
C ARG A 104 15.50 -8.80 -10.84
N ARG A 105 14.52 -9.48 -10.25
CA ARG A 105 13.27 -9.85 -10.92
C ARG A 105 12.46 -8.61 -11.30
N ALA A 106 12.30 -7.66 -10.38
CA ALA A 106 11.56 -6.41 -10.61
C ALA A 106 12.20 -5.54 -11.69
N LEU A 107 13.54 -5.41 -11.70
CA LEU A 107 14.29 -4.74 -12.77
C LEU A 107 14.08 -5.41 -14.12
N ALA A 108 14.13 -6.74 -14.17
CA ALA A 108 13.91 -7.47 -15.40
C ALA A 108 12.49 -7.29 -15.96
N ILE A 109 11.46 -7.34 -15.08
CA ILE A 109 10.07 -7.06 -15.46
C ILE A 109 9.95 -5.62 -15.98
N ALA A 110 10.54 -4.64 -15.28
CA ALA A 110 10.52 -3.24 -15.68
C ALA A 110 11.15 -3.00 -17.06
N LEU A 111 12.30 -3.62 -17.32
CA LEU A 111 12.99 -3.53 -18.61
C LEU A 111 12.17 -4.17 -19.73
N ALA A 112 11.57 -5.35 -19.50
CA ALA A 112 10.75 -6.03 -20.50
C ALA A 112 9.48 -5.22 -20.85
N VAL A 113 8.82 -4.63 -19.85
CA VAL A 113 7.64 -3.79 -20.09
C VAL A 113 8.01 -2.47 -20.78
N ALA A 114 9.15 -1.87 -20.41
CA ALA A 114 9.65 -0.67 -21.08
C ALA A 114 10.03 -0.94 -22.56
N GLU A 115 10.63 -2.09 -22.85
CA GLU A 115 10.91 -2.55 -24.21
C GLU A 115 9.62 -2.73 -25.01
N GLY A 116 8.62 -3.43 -24.46
CA GLY A 116 7.31 -3.59 -25.10
C GLY A 116 6.60 -2.25 -25.36
N TYR A 117 6.67 -1.30 -24.43
CA TYR A 117 6.18 0.07 -24.65
C TYR A 117 6.93 0.76 -25.81
N GLY A 118 8.25 0.57 -25.87
CA GLY A 118 9.08 1.12 -26.94
C GLY A 118 8.75 0.54 -28.31
N GLU A 119 8.42 -0.75 -28.40
CA GLU A 119 7.97 -1.41 -29.62
C GLU A 119 6.61 -0.87 -30.09
N GLN A 120 5.63 -0.82 -29.18
CA GLN A 120 4.27 -0.35 -29.49
C GLN A 120 4.22 1.11 -29.95
N THR A 121 5.09 1.95 -29.40
CA THR A 121 5.14 3.38 -29.72
C THR A 121 6.08 3.72 -30.89
N GLY A 122 6.85 2.74 -31.39
CA GLY A 122 7.87 2.94 -32.42
C GLY A 122 9.14 3.67 -31.93
N LEU A 123 9.32 3.78 -30.61
CA LEU A 123 10.50 4.41 -29.99
C LEU A 123 11.79 3.65 -30.33
N VAL A 124 11.74 2.32 -30.48
CA VAL A 124 12.91 1.49 -30.82
C VAL A 124 13.58 1.98 -32.10
N GLU A 125 12.80 2.22 -33.15
CA GLU A 125 13.31 2.70 -34.43
C GLU A 125 13.85 4.14 -34.33
N LEU A 126 13.22 5.00 -33.53
CA LEU A 126 13.72 6.36 -33.28
C LEU A 126 15.05 6.36 -32.50
N LYS A 127 15.22 5.46 -31.54
CA LYS A 127 16.50 5.28 -30.82
C LYS A 127 17.61 4.85 -31.78
N LYS A 128 17.32 3.92 -32.69
CA LYS A 128 18.27 3.49 -33.73
C LYS A 128 18.67 4.64 -34.66
N GLN A 129 17.69 5.39 -35.17
CA GLN A 129 17.95 6.57 -36.00
C GLN A 129 18.75 7.66 -35.27
N ASN A 130 18.52 7.83 -33.95
CA ASN A 130 19.30 8.76 -33.14
C ASN A 130 20.75 8.32 -32.97
N LEU A 131 21.00 7.01 -32.77
CA LEU A 131 22.35 6.44 -32.70
C LEU A 131 23.12 6.60 -34.01
N GLU A 132 22.43 6.48 -35.15
CA GLU A 132 22.99 6.70 -36.50
C GLU A 132 23.09 8.19 -36.89
N ALA A 133 22.76 9.11 -35.96
CA ALA A 133 22.68 10.56 -36.21
C ALA A 133 21.75 10.96 -37.38
N ALA A 134 20.79 10.10 -37.72
CA ALA A 134 19.85 10.24 -38.83
C ALA A 134 18.45 10.73 -38.40
N LEU A 135 18.23 11.01 -37.11
CA LEU A 135 16.93 11.41 -36.58
C LEU A 135 16.45 12.76 -37.17
N PRO A 136 15.30 12.81 -37.87
CA PRO A 136 14.78 14.05 -38.43
C PRO A 136 14.46 15.10 -37.35
N LYS A 137 14.83 16.36 -37.59
CA LYS A 137 14.55 17.47 -36.64
C LYS A 137 13.07 17.59 -36.25
N SER A 138 12.15 17.31 -37.17
CA SER A 138 10.71 17.33 -36.92
C SER A 138 10.23 16.27 -35.92
N LYS A 139 11.01 15.19 -35.72
CA LYS A 139 10.68 14.08 -34.80
C LYS A 139 11.35 14.20 -33.43
N GLN A 140 12.26 15.17 -33.22
CA GLN A 140 13.02 15.29 -31.98
C GLN A 140 12.15 15.54 -30.74
N ALA A 141 11.12 16.38 -30.85
CA ALA A 141 10.22 16.65 -29.73
C ALA A 141 9.42 15.40 -29.32
N GLY A 142 8.82 14.69 -30.28
CA GLY A 142 8.11 13.44 -30.02
C GLY A 142 9.02 12.32 -29.51
N PHE A 143 10.27 12.27 -29.98
CA PHE A 143 11.28 11.34 -29.46
C PHE A 143 11.58 11.60 -27.98
N ALA A 144 11.75 12.87 -27.58
CA ALA A 144 11.97 13.23 -26.19
C ALA A 144 10.75 12.89 -25.30
N GLU A 145 9.53 13.15 -25.77
CA GLU A 145 8.30 12.76 -25.06
C GLU A 145 8.21 11.24 -24.84
N LEU A 146 8.54 10.45 -25.87
CA LEU A 146 8.54 8.98 -25.77
C LEU A 146 9.62 8.45 -24.83
N LEU A 147 10.81 9.07 -24.79
CA LEU A 147 11.86 8.73 -23.83
C LEU A 147 11.43 9.02 -22.38
N VAL A 148 10.73 10.14 -22.15
CA VAL A 148 10.14 10.45 -20.85
C VAL A 148 9.09 9.40 -20.48
N GLY A 149 8.21 9.05 -21.42
CA GLY A 149 7.20 8.00 -21.23
C GLY A 149 7.82 6.67 -20.83
N GLU A 150 8.81 6.20 -21.59
CA GLU A 150 9.52 4.95 -21.32
C GLU A 150 10.21 4.95 -19.94
N ALA A 151 10.85 6.07 -19.56
CA ALA A 151 11.46 6.22 -18.24
C ALA A 151 10.44 6.10 -17.10
N LEU A 152 9.28 6.76 -17.24
CA LEU A 152 8.20 6.69 -16.23
C LEU A 152 7.61 5.28 -16.14
N VAL A 153 7.42 4.60 -17.28
CA VAL A 153 6.95 3.20 -17.31
C VAL A 153 7.93 2.29 -16.58
N ALA A 154 9.22 2.36 -16.92
CA ALA A 154 10.25 1.54 -16.28
C ALA A 154 10.29 1.75 -14.76
N LEU A 155 10.30 3.01 -14.30
CA LEU A 155 10.32 3.33 -12.87
C LEU A 155 9.05 2.85 -12.14
N SER A 156 7.87 3.06 -12.74
CA SER A 156 6.60 2.66 -12.15
C SER A 156 6.52 1.15 -12.00
N VAL A 157 6.91 0.40 -13.04
CA VAL A 157 6.88 -1.06 -13.02
C VAL A 157 7.92 -1.63 -12.06
N PHE A 158 9.14 -1.07 -12.04
CA PHE A 158 10.18 -1.48 -11.09
C PHE A 158 9.71 -1.33 -9.65
N ALA A 159 9.17 -0.16 -9.31
CA ALA A 159 8.69 0.12 -7.95
C ALA A 159 7.49 -0.77 -7.58
N ASN A 160 6.50 -0.90 -8.48
CA ASN A 160 5.33 -1.74 -8.25
C ASN A 160 5.71 -3.22 -8.08
N ALA A 161 6.53 -3.76 -8.98
CA ALA A 161 6.99 -5.15 -8.89
C ALA A 161 7.81 -5.40 -7.61
N THR A 162 8.69 -4.47 -7.22
CA THR A 162 9.48 -4.57 -5.99
C THR A 162 8.57 -4.63 -4.76
N ALA A 163 7.62 -3.70 -4.62
CA ALA A 163 6.68 -3.68 -3.51
C ALA A 163 5.77 -4.93 -3.48
N TYR A 164 5.29 -5.37 -4.65
CA TYR A 164 4.41 -6.53 -4.79
C TYR A 164 5.10 -7.83 -4.40
N LEU A 165 6.31 -8.06 -4.90
CA LEU A 165 7.07 -9.28 -4.69
C LEU A 165 7.66 -9.37 -3.27
N LEU A 166 8.02 -8.23 -2.65
CA LEU A 166 8.48 -8.20 -1.26
C LEU A 166 7.34 -8.24 -0.23
N SER A 167 6.09 -7.95 -0.62
CA SER A 167 4.94 -7.91 0.30
C SER A 167 4.79 -9.15 1.22
N PRO A 168 5.01 -10.41 0.76
CA PRO A 168 4.96 -11.59 1.63
C PRO A 168 6.06 -11.66 2.70
N HIS A 169 7.16 -10.93 2.48
CA HIS A 169 8.34 -10.90 3.35
C HIS A 169 8.37 -9.68 4.26
N ALA A 170 7.40 -8.77 4.12
CA ALA A 170 7.23 -7.65 5.02
C ALA A 170 7.02 -8.13 6.47
N SER A 171 7.67 -7.49 7.42
CA SER A 171 7.45 -7.70 8.85
C SER A 171 6.46 -6.66 9.42
N GLU A 172 6.39 -6.52 10.75
CA GLU A 172 5.72 -5.41 11.42
C GLU A 172 6.61 -4.16 11.53
N VAL A 173 7.90 -4.29 11.22
CA VAL A 173 8.84 -3.17 11.20
C VAL A 173 8.51 -2.25 10.03
N SER A 174 8.32 -0.97 10.32
CA SER A 174 8.18 0.09 9.33
C SER A 174 9.40 1.02 9.37
N VAL A 175 9.75 1.56 8.20
CA VAL A 175 10.80 2.57 8.06
C VAL A 175 10.17 3.76 7.34
N GLU A 176 10.29 4.93 7.95
CA GLU A 176 9.92 6.18 7.30
C GLU A 176 11.11 6.72 6.53
N ILE A 177 11.01 6.65 5.21
CA ILE A 177 11.94 7.33 4.32
C ILE A 177 11.36 8.67 3.87
N GLY A 178 12.24 9.62 3.55
CA GLY A 178 11.85 10.87 2.91
C GLY A 178 11.32 10.64 1.50
N ALA A 179 10.91 11.74 0.85
CA ALA A 179 10.51 11.67 -0.54
C ALA A 179 11.68 11.33 -1.47
N VAL A 180 11.41 10.49 -2.47
CA VAL A 180 12.38 10.17 -3.53
C VAL A 180 12.62 11.38 -4.44
N GLU A 181 13.88 11.76 -4.63
CA GLU A 181 14.30 12.98 -5.33
C GLU A 181 14.91 12.70 -6.73
N GLU A 182 15.74 11.66 -6.88
CA GLU A 182 16.54 11.33 -8.07
C GLU A 182 15.73 10.60 -9.15
N VAL A 183 14.55 11.13 -9.46
CA VAL A 183 13.71 10.64 -10.56
C VAL A 183 14.16 11.31 -11.86
N LEU A 184 14.83 10.55 -12.73
CA LEU A 184 15.29 11.00 -14.05
C LEU A 184 14.34 10.54 -15.16
N THR A 185 14.26 11.30 -16.24
CA THR A 185 13.32 11.04 -17.34
C THR A 185 13.98 11.09 -18.73
N ASP A 186 15.31 11.00 -18.80
CA ASP A 186 16.04 11.06 -20.08
C ASP A 186 15.90 9.76 -20.89
N ASN A 187 15.88 8.60 -20.23
CA ASN A 187 15.65 7.27 -20.79
C ASN A 187 15.48 6.25 -19.64
N ALA A 188 14.97 5.05 -19.94
CA ALA A 188 14.74 4.00 -18.94
C ALA A 188 16.01 3.61 -18.16
N GLY A 189 17.15 3.40 -18.83
CA GLY A 189 18.38 2.96 -18.16
C GLY A 189 18.91 3.99 -17.15
N MET A 190 18.97 5.26 -17.52
CA MET A 190 19.36 6.33 -16.62
C MET A 190 18.35 6.57 -15.50
N ALA A 191 17.05 6.43 -15.78
CA ALA A 191 16.01 6.53 -14.78
C ALA A 191 16.21 5.46 -13.69
N LEU A 192 16.40 4.20 -14.11
CA LEU A 192 16.68 3.10 -13.19
C LEU A 192 18.00 3.30 -12.43
N HIS A 193 19.08 3.76 -13.07
CA HIS A 193 20.32 4.09 -12.37
C HIS A 193 20.14 5.17 -11.30
N GLY A 194 19.38 6.23 -11.60
CA GLY A 194 19.07 7.26 -10.61
C GLY A 194 18.29 6.73 -9.42
N ALA A 195 17.26 5.91 -9.68
CA ALA A 195 16.49 5.26 -8.63
C ALA A 195 17.33 4.29 -7.78
N LEU A 196 18.13 3.44 -8.42
CA LEU A 196 19.00 2.49 -7.72
C LEU A 196 20.10 3.17 -6.92
N TRP A 197 20.62 4.31 -7.41
CA TRP A 197 21.57 5.14 -6.65
C TRP A 197 20.92 5.68 -5.36
N GLU A 198 19.70 6.20 -5.45
CA GLU A 198 19.02 6.71 -4.26
C GLU A 198 18.64 5.57 -3.29
N LEU A 199 18.21 4.42 -3.82
CA LEU A 199 17.95 3.23 -3.02
C LEU A 199 19.20 2.77 -2.24
N ASP A 200 20.39 2.79 -2.84
CA ASP A 200 21.66 2.50 -2.14
C ASP A 200 21.87 3.44 -0.94
N GLN A 201 21.56 4.73 -1.10
CA GLN A 201 21.67 5.71 -0.02
C GLN A 201 20.65 5.47 1.10
N GLU A 202 19.42 5.11 0.76
CA GLU A 202 18.39 4.78 1.76
C GLU A 202 18.73 3.50 2.53
N ILE A 203 19.20 2.46 1.83
CA ILE A 203 19.65 1.21 2.46
C ILE A 203 20.81 1.52 3.42
N ALA A 204 21.81 2.29 2.97
CA ALA A 204 22.93 2.67 3.81
C ALA A 204 22.54 3.48 5.06
N LEU A 205 21.42 4.22 5.01
CA LEU A 205 20.97 5.07 6.12
C LEU A 205 20.05 4.34 7.11
N PHE A 206 19.20 3.44 6.61
CA PHE A 206 18.09 2.88 7.40
C PHE A 206 18.13 1.36 7.58
N ALA A 207 18.84 0.62 6.72
CA ALA A 207 18.90 -0.83 6.80
C ALA A 207 20.06 -1.26 7.71
N GLU A 208 19.80 -1.26 9.03
CA GLU A 208 20.73 -1.75 10.05
C GLU A 208 20.61 -3.27 10.30
N ASP A 209 19.49 -3.86 9.89
CA ASP A 209 19.15 -5.26 10.10
C ASP A 209 18.24 -5.76 8.95
N GLU A 210 18.05 -7.08 8.87
CA GLU A 210 17.28 -7.73 7.80
C GLU A 210 15.80 -7.29 7.76
N PRO A 211 15.05 -7.20 8.89
CA PRO A 211 13.70 -6.64 8.88
C PRO A 211 13.62 -5.20 8.36
N ARG A 212 14.56 -4.33 8.77
CA ARG A 212 14.64 -2.95 8.29
C ARG A 212 15.06 -2.86 6.84
N LEU A 213 15.90 -3.77 6.34
CA LEU A 213 16.24 -3.84 4.91
C LEU A 213 14.98 -3.99 4.06
N VAL A 214 14.13 -4.98 4.37
CA VAL A 214 12.88 -5.21 3.64
C VAL A 214 11.96 -4.00 3.77
N ALA A 215 11.81 -3.44 4.97
CA ALA A 215 10.98 -2.26 5.22
C ALA A 215 11.46 -1.03 4.44
N THR A 216 12.77 -0.75 4.41
CA THR A 216 13.38 0.36 3.66
C THR A 216 13.16 0.22 2.16
N VAL A 217 13.40 -0.96 1.59
CA VAL A 217 13.20 -1.21 0.15
C VAL A 217 11.72 -1.08 -0.24
N MET A 218 10.80 -1.57 0.59
CA MET A 218 9.37 -1.41 0.36
C MET A 218 8.91 0.05 0.47
N ALA A 219 9.35 0.76 1.51
CA ALA A 219 9.02 2.18 1.69
C ALA A 219 9.58 3.02 0.52
N TYR A 220 10.78 2.71 0.05
CA TYR A 220 11.37 3.29 -1.17
C TYR A 220 10.52 3.06 -2.41
N ALA A 221 10.10 1.82 -2.63
CA ALA A 221 9.24 1.49 -3.76
C ALA A 221 7.90 2.26 -3.70
N GLU A 222 7.29 2.40 -2.53
CA GLU A 222 6.05 3.18 -2.35
C GLU A 222 6.25 4.67 -2.68
N GLN A 223 7.30 5.30 -2.15
CA GLN A 223 7.61 6.70 -2.42
C GLN A 223 7.98 6.95 -3.89
N LEU A 224 8.70 6.02 -4.52
CA LEU A 224 9.02 6.08 -5.94
C LEU A 224 7.75 5.99 -6.80
N MET A 225 6.83 5.07 -6.48
CA MET A 225 5.53 4.98 -7.18
C MET A 225 4.72 6.27 -7.08
N GLU A 226 4.65 6.88 -5.90
CA GLU A 226 3.95 8.15 -5.70
C GLU A 226 4.57 9.26 -6.57
N ARG A 227 5.90 9.39 -6.54
CA ARG A 227 6.63 10.42 -7.31
C ARG A 227 6.48 10.23 -8.82
N VAL A 228 6.56 8.99 -9.30
CA VAL A 228 6.37 8.67 -10.73
C VAL A 228 4.94 8.92 -11.16
N SER A 229 3.96 8.54 -10.35
CA SER A 229 2.53 8.78 -10.63
C SER A 229 2.21 10.26 -10.75
N LEU A 230 2.78 11.09 -9.88
CA LEU A 230 2.63 12.55 -9.97
C LEU A 230 3.21 13.12 -11.27
N ARG A 231 4.38 12.63 -11.71
CA ARG A 231 4.97 13.06 -12.99
C ARG A 231 4.14 12.57 -14.19
N ALA A 232 3.64 11.34 -14.12
CA ALA A 232 2.82 10.73 -15.17
C ALA A 232 1.53 11.51 -15.46
N GLN A 233 0.95 12.19 -14.47
CA GLN A 233 -0.25 13.03 -14.66
C GLN A 233 -0.04 14.17 -15.68
N THR A 234 1.20 14.65 -15.82
CA THR A 234 1.55 15.75 -16.74
C THR A 234 2.25 15.29 -18.01
N ALA A 235 2.59 14.00 -18.11
CA ALA A 235 3.33 13.45 -19.23
C ALA A 235 2.37 13.03 -20.36
N THR A 236 2.84 13.18 -21.60
CA THR A 236 2.10 12.75 -22.81
C THR A 236 2.56 11.36 -23.26
N ARG A 237 1.87 10.78 -24.25
CA ARG A 237 2.26 9.50 -24.90
C ARG A 237 2.21 8.26 -24.00
N LEU A 238 1.51 8.30 -22.87
CA LEU A 238 1.40 7.17 -21.94
C LEU A 238 0.26 6.19 -22.26
N GLU A 239 -0.57 6.50 -23.25
CA GLU A 239 -1.78 5.73 -23.61
C GLU A 239 -1.49 4.26 -23.88
N ALA A 240 -0.37 3.94 -24.55
CA ALA A 240 0.05 2.56 -24.83
C ALA A 240 0.27 1.73 -23.54
N PHE A 241 0.68 2.38 -22.45
CA PHE A 241 0.89 1.71 -21.16
C PHE A 241 -0.36 1.70 -20.29
N THR A 242 -1.18 2.75 -20.32
CA THR A 242 -2.36 2.86 -19.45
C THR A 242 -3.60 2.14 -19.98
N SER A 243 -3.65 1.84 -21.28
CA SER A 243 -4.81 1.20 -21.93
C SER A 243 -4.81 -0.33 -21.87
N ALA A 244 -3.69 -0.96 -21.50
CA ALA A 244 -3.55 -2.41 -21.45
C ALA A 244 -3.14 -2.87 -20.05
N ASN A 245 -3.68 -4.02 -19.62
CA ASN A 245 -3.21 -4.70 -18.42
C ASN A 245 -2.23 -5.79 -18.82
N THR A 246 -1.05 -5.80 -18.21
CA THR A 246 -0.01 -6.80 -18.45
C THR A 246 0.06 -7.76 -17.27
N ARG A 247 0.00 -9.07 -17.50
CA ARG A 247 0.05 -10.11 -16.45
C ARG A 247 1.36 -10.88 -16.54
N VAL A 248 2.07 -10.99 -15.41
CA VAL A 248 3.19 -11.90 -15.21
C VAL A 248 2.66 -13.14 -14.50
N GLU A 249 2.40 -14.21 -15.24
CA GLU A 249 1.74 -15.42 -14.71
C GLU A 249 2.54 -16.07 -13.57
N ALA A 250 3.86 -16.21 -13.74
CA ALA A 250 4.74 -16.85 -12.77
C ALA A 250 4.72 -16.21 -11.37
N ASP A 251 4.46 -14.91 -11.31
CA ASP A 251 4.49 -14.12 -10.08
C ASP A 251 3.07 -13.80 -9.54
N ASP A 252 2.03 -14.23 -10.26
CA ASP A 252 0.64 -13.83 -10.03
C ASP A 252 0.49 -12.29 -10.00
N PHE A 253 1.26 -11.57 -10.81
CA PHE A 253 1.39 -10.11 -10.76
C PHE A 253 0.74 -9.44 -11.97
N THR A 254 -0.22 -8.53 -11.76
CA THR A 254 -0.82 -7.71 -12.84
C THR A 254 -0.28 -6.30 -12.77
N ILE A 255 0.06 -5.72 -13.91
CA ILE A 255 0.45 -4.34 -14.11
C ILE A 255 -0.70 -3.62 -14.80
N SER A 256 -1.21 -2.58 -14.18
CA SER A 256 -2.36 -1.80 -14.65
C SER A 256 -2.02 -0.31 -14.68
N GLY A 257 -1.25 0.10 -15.69
CA GLY A 257 -0.71 1.45 -15.80
C GLY A 257 0.10 1.86 -14.56
N PHE A 258 -0.12 3.08 -14.07
CA PHE A 258 0.54 3.63 -12.88
C PHE A 258 -0.17 3.28 -11.56
N THR A 259 -1.12 2.34 -11.57
CA THR A 259 -1.83 1.92 -10.36
C THR A 259 -0.98 0.91 -9.60
N PRO A 260 -0.68 1.12 -8.30
CA PRO A 260 0.03 0.13 -7.49
C PRO A 260 -0.76 -1.17 -7.40
N SER A 261 -0.10 -2.29 -7.68
CA SER A 261 -0.68 -3.61 -7.55
C SER A 261 -0.38 -4.10 -6.15
N ARG A 262 -1.40 -4.65 -5.48
CA ARG A 262 -1.22 -5.20 -4.15
C ARG A 262 -1.36 -6.69 -4.23
N LYS A 263 -0.32 -7.41 -3.83
CA LYS A 263 -0.48 -8.82 -3.51
C LYS A 263 -1.45 -8.80 -2.35
N ALA A 264 -2.51 -9.60 -2.42
CA ALA A 264 -3.37 -9.77 -1.26
C ALA A 264 -2.49 -10.37 -0.16
N ARG A 265 -1.86 -9.49 0.65
CA ARG A 265 -1.62 -9.77 2.04
C ARG A 265 -3.05 -9.94 2.53
N GLY A 266 -3.53 -11.17 2.51
CA GLY A 266 -4.50 -11.57 3.50
C GLY A 266 -3.79 -11.20 4.79
N THR A 267 -4.07 -10.01 5.31
CA THR A 267 -3.82 -9.71 6.71
C THR A 267 -4.54 -10.85 7.39
N LYS A 268 -3.78 -11.88 7.75
CA LYS A 268 -4.31 -13.03 8.48
C LYS A 268 -5.03 -12.36 9.62
N LEU A 269 -6.34 -12.52 9.62
CA LEU A 269 -7.17 -11.74 10.51
C LEU A 269 -6.78 -12.16 11.92
N THR A 270 -5.92 -11.38 12.58
CA THR A 270 -5.36 -11.69 13.91
C THR A 270 -6.35 -11.38 15.02
N MET A 271 -7.57 -10.97 14.67
CA MET A 271 -8.65 -10.87 15.64
C MET A 271 -9.21 -12.26 15.95
N GLU A 272 -9.40 -12.52 17.23
CA GLU A 272 -10.20 -13.66 17.67
C GLU A 272 -11.67 -13.38 17.32
N PHE A 273 -12.24 -14.25 16.49
CA PHE A 273 -13.65 -14.16 16.11
C PHE A 273 -14.56 -14.52 17.28
N VAL A 274 -15.62 -13.74 17.43
CA VAL A 274 -16.64 -13.95 18.46
C VAL A 274 -17.92 -14.44 17.80
N LYS A 275 -18.54 -15.49 18.33
CA LYS A 275 -19.81 -16.01 17.80
C LYS A 275 -20.99 -15.16 18.30
N PRO A 276 -22.15 -15.18 17.61
CA PRO A 276 -23.32 -14.42 18.04
C PRO A 276 -23.76 -14.64 19.50
N HIS A 277 -23.75 -15.89 19.97
CA HIS A 277 -24.11 -16.21 21.36
C HIS A 277 -23.08 -15.73 22.40
N GLN A 278 -21.85 -15.42 21.98
CA GLN A 278 -20.82 -14.86 22.87
C GLN A 278 -20.94 -13.33 23.00
N VAL A 279 -21.78 -12.68 22.19
CA VAL A 279 -22.19 -11.29 22.38
C VAL A 279 -23.47 -11.31 23.21
N VAL A 280 -23.33 -11.03 24.51
CA VAL A 280 -24.46 -11.07 25.45
C VAL A 280 -25.24 -9.76 25.41
N GLY A 281 -26.58 -9.87 25.42
CA GLY A 281 -27.48 -8.74 25.23
C GLY A 281 -27.45 -8.21 23.80
N ASN A 282 -27.70 -6.90 23.62
CA ASN A 282 -27.59 -6.22 22.32
C ASN A 282 -28.40 -6.87 21.16
N HIS A 283 -29.54 -7.51 21.44
CA HIS A 283 -30.28 -8.33 20.45
C HIS A 283 -30.57 -7.60 19.13
N ILE A 284 -30.96 -6.32 19.20
CA ILE A 284 -31.26 -5.52 18.01
C ILE A 284 -30.00 -5.32 17.16
N ALA A 285 -28.89 -4.92 17.78
CA ALA A 285 -27.62 -4.71 17.08
C ALA A 285 -27.06 -6.03 16.52
N LYS A 286 -27.18 -7.15 17.25
CA LYS A 286 -26.83 -8.49 16.74
C LYS A 286 -27.62 -8.84 15.50
N TYR A 287 -28.94 -8.68 15.55
CA TYR A 287 -29.82 -8.99 14.43
C TYR A 287 -29.52 -8.13 13.19
N GLN A 288 -29.29 -6.82 13.38
CA GLN A 288 -28.93 -5.91 12.30
C GLN A 288 -27.56 -6.25 11.68
N ALA A 289 -26.55 -6.54 12.51
CA ALA A 289 -25.23 -6.97 12.04
C ALA A 289 -25.29 -8.29 11.26
N MET A 290 -26.07 -9.27 11.73
CA MET A 290 -26.29 -10.53 11.01
C MET A 290 -27.00 -10.33 9.67
N LYS A 291 -27.98 -9.43 9.60
CA LYS A 291 -28.68 -9.10 8.35
C LYS A 291 -27.73 -8.45 7.35
N LEU A 292 -26.90 -7.51 7.81
CA LEU A 292 -25.92 -6.81 6.98
C LEU A 292 -24.83 -7.76 6.46
N ALA A 293 -24.32 -8.66 7.31
CA ALA A 293 -23.36 -9.69 6.91
C ALA A 293 -23.92 -10.57 5.78
N LYS A 294 -25.21 -10.94 5.84
CA LYS A 294 -25.88 -11.69 4.76
C LYS A 294 -26.06 -10.86 3.49
N MET A 295 -26.39 -9.58 3.61
CA MET A 295 -26.54 -8.67 2.46
C MET A 295 -25.25 -8.51 1.67
N LEU A 296 -24.09 -8.43 2.34
CA LEU A 296 -22.78 -8.34 1.69
C LEU A 296 -22.50 -9.54 0.77
N MET A 297 -22.96 -10.73 1.17
CA MET A 297 -22.74 -11.95 0.39
C MET A 297 -23.55 -12.02 -0.91
N ALA A 298 -24.50 -11.12 -1.12
CA ALA A 298 -25.26 -11.02 -2.37
C ALA A 298 -24.53 -10.21 -3.46
N TYR A 299 -23.27 -9.82 -3.22
CA TYR A 299 -22.46 -9.10 -4.20
C TYR A 299 -22.04 -10.00 -5.36
N ASP A 300 -22.31 -9.55 -6.58
CA ASP A 300 -21.83 -10.18 -7.82
C ASP A 300 -20.51 -9.52 -8.25
N PHE A 301 -19.41 -10.27 -8.22
CA PHE A 301 -18.08 -9.78 -8.58
C PHE A 301 -17.88 -9.54 -10.08
N GLU A 302 -18.63 -10.25 -10.95
CA GLU A 302 -18.54 -10.05 -12.41
C GLU A 302 -19.25 -8.76 -12.80
N ARG A 303 -20.48 -8.58 -12.31
CA ARG A 303 -21.30 -7.38 -12.59
C ARG A 303 -20.92 -6.20 -11.71
N LYS A 304 -20.16 -6.43 -10.65
CA LYS A 304 -19.77 -5.46 -9.63
C LYS A 304 -20.98 -4.78 -8.98
N LEU A 305 -22.05 -5.55 -8.73
CA LEU A 305 -23.33 -5.04 -8.27
C LEU A 305 -23.92 -5.91 -7.15
N ASN A 306 -24.53 -5.28 -6.15
CA ASN A 306 -25.32 -5.93 -5.11
C ASN A 306 -26.80 -5.54 -5.29
N PRO A 307 -27.73 -6.51 -5.40
CA PRO A 307 -29.16 -6.22 -5.50
C PRO A 307 -29.71 -5.33 -4.38
N PHE A 308 -29.18 -5.45 -3.15
CA PHE A 308 -29.59 -4.59 -2.04
C PHE A 308 -29.11 -3.14 -2.20
N ALA A 309 -27.99 -2.92 -2.88
CA ALA A 309 -27.49 -1.58 -3.16
C ALA A 309 -28.34 -0.89 -4.23
N GLU A 310 -28.77 -1.64 -5.26
CA GLU A 310 -29.65 -1.14 -6.32
C GLU A 310 -31.06 -0.83 -5.80
N LEU A 311 -31.62 -1.71 -4.96
CA LEU A 311 -32.97 -1.56 -4.41
C LEU A 311 -33.05 -0.58 -3.22
N GLY A 312 -31.92 0.01 -2.80
CA GLY A 312 -31.87 1.03 -1.73
C GLY A 312 -31.96 0.48 -0.29
N GLY A 313 -31.75 -0.83 -0.09
CA GLY A 313 -31.80 -1.48 1.22
C GLY A 313 -30.42 -1.75 1.86
N PHE A 314 -29.33 -1.50 1.15
CA PHE A 314 -27.97 -1.79 1.60
C PHE A 314 -27.43 -0.71 2.55
N ILE A 315 -26.91 -1.14 3.69
CA ILE A 315 -26.32 -0.27 4.70
C ILE A 315 -24.83 -0.13 4.41
N PHE A 316 -24.48 0.91 3.63
CA PHE A 316 -23.09 1.20 3.29
C PHE A 316 -22.29 1.74 4.48
N THR A 317 -22.92 2.56 5.30
CA THR A 317 -22.36 3.17 6.51
C THR A 317 -23.35 3.00 7.66
N PHE A 318 -22.87 2.61 8.83
CA PHE A 318 -23.68 2.58 10.05
C PHE A 318 -22.92 3.14 11.24
N MET A 319 -23.69 3.54 12.26
CA MET A 319 -23.14 4.09 13.50
C MET A 319 -23.50 3.18 14.67
N GLY A 320 -22.50 2.69 15.39
CA GLY A 320 -22.62 1.87 16.58
C GLY A 320 -22.36 2.67 17.84
N ASP A 321 -23.42 2.98 18.60
CA ASP A 321 -23.33 3.86 19.77
C ASP A 321 -23.64 3.10 21.04
N GLY A 322 -22.85 3.34 22.07
CA GLY A 322 -23.02 2.71 23.37
C GLY A 322 -22.03 3.24 24.38
N MET A 323 -22.39 3.17 25.66
CA MET A 323 -21.49 3.56 26.75
C MET A 323 -20.20 2.70 26.73
N PRO A 324 -19.09 3.18 27.31
CA PRO A 324 -17.88 2.37 27.45
C PRO A 324 -18.17 1.02 28.11
N GLY A 325 -17.64 -0.07 27.54
CA GLY A 325 -17.78 -1.42 28.10
C GLY A 325 -19.07 -2.18 27.74
N THR A 326 -19.94 -1.66 26.87
CA THR A 326 -21.19 -2.34 26.47
C THR A 326 -21.05 -3.41 25.38
N GLY A 327 -19.82 -3.73 24.96
CA GLY A 327 -19.54 -4.81 24.01
C GLY A 327 -19.45 -4.39 22.53
N LYS A 328 -19.21 -3.10 22.23
CA LYS A 328 -19.01 -2.62 20.83
C LYS A 328 -17.88 -3.35 20.11
N THR A 329 -16.71 -3.46 20.73
CA THR A 329 -15.58 -4.21 20.17
C THR A 329 -15.93 -5.69 19.95
N THR A 330 -16.70 -6.28 20.87
CA THR A 330 -17.19 -7.66 20.74
C THR A 330 -18.16 -7.79 19.55
N LEU A 331 -19.03 -6.82 19.33
CA LEU A 331 -19.92 -6.76 18.18
C LEU A 331 -19.16 -6.62 16.85
N ILE A 332 -18.10 -5.80 16.80
CA ILE A 332 -17.19 -5.69 15.65
C ILE A 332 -16.58 -7.05 15.32
N LYS A 333 -15.98 -7.71 16.33
CA LYS A 333 -15.37 -9.04 16.17
C LYS A 333 -16.36 -10.08 15.70
N MET A 334 -17.61 -10.01 16.20
CA MET A 334 -18.68 -10.88 15.77
C MET A 334 -19.06 -10.67 14.30
N MET A 335 -19.26 -9.42 13.89
CA MET A 335 -19.62 -9.11 12.51
C MET A 335 -18.50 -9.50 11.53
N ALA A 336 -17.24 -9.18 11.86
CA ALA A 336 -16.08 -9.59 11.07
C ALA A 336 -15.98 -11.12 10.97
N GLY A 337 -16.24 -11.86 12.06
CA GLY A 337 -16.25 -13.32 12.07
C GLY A 337 -17.35 -13.95 11.24
N LEU A 338 -18.55 -13.39 11.27
CA LEU A 338 -19.64 -13.85 10.41
C LEU A 338 -19.31 -13.65 8.93
N ILE A 339 -18.84 -12.47 8.55
CA ILE A 339 -18.50 -12.17 7.15
C ILE A 339 -17.34 -13.05 6.69
N ALA A 340 -16.29 -13.18 7.50
CA ALA A 340 -15.15 -14.04 7.20
C ALA A 340 -15.56 -15.50 7.00
N GLY A 341 -16.40 -16.05 7.89
CA GLY A 341 -16.90 -17.42 7.77
C GLY A 341 -17.75 -17.64 6.52
N TYR A 342 -18.58 -16.66 6.13
CA TYR A 342 -19.31 -16.73 4.86
C TYR A 342 -18.38 -16.67 3.65
N CYS A 343 -17.37 -15.79 3.67
CA CYS A 343 -16.39 -15.67 2.60
C CYS A 343 -15.54 -16.92 2.46
N GLU A 344 -15.10 -17.53 3.56
CA GLU A 344 -14.38 -18.80 3.58
C GLU A 344 -15.22 -19.93 2.94
N THR A 345 -16.51 -20.00 3.29
CA THR A 345 -17.43 -20.99 2.73
C THR A 345 -17.67 -20.78 1.23
N ALA A 346 -17.78 -19.51 0.79
CA ALA A 346 -18.04 -19.15 -0.60
C ALA A 346 -16.78 -19.08 -1.49
N GLY A 347 -15.58 -19.15 -0.90
CA GLY A 347 -14.31 -18.96 -1.60
C GLY A 347 -14.04 -17.50 -2.01
N PHE A 348 -14.63 -16.53 -1.31
CA PHE A 348 -14.44 -15.11 -1.58
C PHE A 348 -13.29 -14.53 -0.75
N ALA A 349 -12.59 -13.55 -1.32
CA ALA A 349 -11.61 -12.79 -0.57
C ALA A 349 -12.31 -11.82 0.41
N PHE A 350 -11.95 -11.91 1.69
CA PHE A 350 -12.43 -11.01 2.73
C PHE A 350 -11.32 -10.05 3.15
N ARG A 351 -11.65 -8.76 3.28
CA ARG A 351 -10.76 -7.73 3.80
C ARG A 351 -11.44 -7.00 4.94
N TYR A 352 -10.84 -7.11 6.11
CA TYR A 352 -11.15 -6.26 7.25
C TYR A 352 -10.03 -5.26 7.48
N GLN A 353 -10.38 -4.02 7.78
CA GLN A 353 -9.43 -3.02 8.21
C GLN A 353 -10.07 -2.14 9.29
N ASN A 354 -9.28 -1.72 10.27
CA ASN A 354 -9.70 -0.75 11.28
C ASN A 354 -8.93 0.56 11.08
N LEU A 355 -9.62 1.69 11.15
CA LEU A 355 -9.02 3.00 11.30
C LEU A 355 -9.04 3.35 12.78
N SER A 356 -7.85 3.43 13.40
CA SER A 356 -7.64 3.76 14.80
C SER A 356 -6.90 5.08 14.95
N THR A 357 -6.83 5.62 16.18
CA THR A 357 -6.10 6.84 16.52
C THR A 357 -4.62 6.82 16.13
N GLU A 358 -4.01 5.64 15.95
CA GLU A 358 -2.65 5.46 15.43
C GLU A 358 -2.49 5.99 13.99
N SER A 359 -3.59 6.15 13.26
CA SER A 359 -3.57 6.71 11.91
C SER A 359 -3.47 8.25 11.90
N ILE A 360 -3.59 8.90 13.07
CA ILE A 360 -3.42 10.33 13.24
C ILE A 360 -1.93 10.63 13.34
N ASP A 361 -1.45 11.39 12.36
CA ASP A 361 -0.08 11.83 12.25
C ASP A 361 0.03 13.35 12.45
N SER A 362 1.14 13.76 13.06
CA SER A 362 1.52 15.16 13.24
C SER A 362 2.00 15.84 11.95
N TYR A 363 2.41 15.07 10.94
CA TYR A 363 2.80 15.56 9.63
C TYR A 363 1.58 15.90 8.78
N GLN A 364 1.56 17.14 8.28
CA GLN A 364 0.48 17.69 7.47
C GLN A 364 0.16 16.80 6.26
N GLY A 365 -1.10 16.42 6.09
CA GLY A 365 -1.58 15.61 4.98
C GLY A 365 -1.38 14.10 5.13
N LYS A 366 -0.54 13.62 6.07
CA LYS A 366 -0.31 12.18 6.26
C LYS A 366 -1.53 11.48 6.87
N SER A 367 -2.20 12.15 7.81
CA SER A 367 -3.49 11.68 8.37
C SER A 367 -4.55 11.49 7.27
N ALA A 368 -4.64 12.43 6.33
CA ALA A 368 -5.52 12.30 5.16
C ALA A 368 -5.12 11.14 4.24
N GLN A 369 -3.82 10.94 3.99
CA GLN A 369 -3.33 9.83 3.17
C GLN A 369 -3.65 8.47 3.79
N ASN A 370 -3.43 8.32 5.11
CA ASN A 370 -3.74 7.10 5.85
C ASN A 370 -5.25 6.78 5.78
N ALA A 371 -6.10 7.77 5.98
CA ALA A 371 -7.56 7.62 5.85
C ALA A 371 -7.96 7.26 4.41
N LYS A 372 -7.37 7.89 3.39
CA LYS A 372 -7.65 7.56 1.98
C LYS A 372 -7.22 6.14 1.64
N ALA A 373 -6.06 5.72 2.12
CA ALA A 373 -5.57 4.36 1.92
C ALA A 373 -6.51 3.34 2.57
N PHE A 374 -6.95 3.58 3.81
CA PHE A 374 -7.96 2.76 4.50
C PHE A 374 -9.24 2.62 3.67
N ILE A 375 -9.83 3.74 3.23
CA ILE A 375 -11.07 3.74 2.45
C ILE A 375 -10.90 2.97 1.14
N ASN A 376 -9.83 3.26 0.39
CA ASN A 376 -9.59 2.64 -0.92
C ASN A 376 -9.37 1.12 -0.80
N ASN A 377 -8.73 0.68 0.28
CA ASN A 377 -8.53 -0.75 0.52
C ASN A 377 -9.85 -1.47 0.77
N VAL A 378 -10.74 -0.89 1.57
CA VAL A 378 -12.03 -1.51 1.91
C VAL A 378 -13.00 -1.45 0.72
N LEU A 379 -12.94 -0.40 -0.12
CA LEU A 379 -13.78 -0.21 -1.31
C LEU A 379 -13.39 -1.08 -2.52
N ASP A 380 -12.29 -1.82 -2.44
CA ASP A 380 -11.77 -2.66 -3.53
C ASP A 380 -12.86 -3.62 -4.06
N PRO A 381 -13.27 -3.50 -5.34
CA PRO A 381 -14.37 -4.29 -5.90
C PRO A 381 -14.04 -5.77 -6.06
N ALA A 382 -12.77 -6.17 -5.90
CA ALA A 382 -12.35 -7.57 -5.99
C ALA A 382 -12.54 -8.35 -4.68
N VAL A 383 -12.96 -7.69 -3.58
CA VAL A 383 -13.08 -8.32 -2.26
C VAL A 383 -14.38 -7.93 -1.57
N ILE A 384 -14.81 -8.75 -0.60
CA ILE A 384 -15.81 -8.34 0.39
C ILE A 384 -15.10 -7.55 1.49
N GLY A 385 -15.52 -6.30 1.70
CA GLY A 385 -14.87 -5.37 2.61
C GLY A 385 -15.66 -5.10 3.89
N PHE A 386 -14.99 -5.07 5.04
CA PHE A 386 -15.54 -4.52 6.27
C PHE A 386 -14.54 -3.54 6.90
N GLY A 387 -14.87 -2.25 6.84
CA GLY A 387 -14.07 -1.18 7.45
C GLY A 387 -14.67 -0.75 8.78
N THR A 388 -13.87 -0.69 9.83
CA THR A 388 -14.31 -0.10 11.11
C THR A 388 -13.56 1.16 11.45
N ILE A 389 -14.23 2.08 12.13
CA ILE A 389 -13.65 3.29 12.70
C ILE A 389 -14.03 3.24 14.18
N ASP A 390 -13.15 2.67 14.99
CA ASP A 390 -13.36 2.58 16.44
C ASP A 390 -12.99 3.91 17.10
N ASP A 391 -13.71 4.30 18.14
CA ASP A 391 -13.59 5.63 18.77
C ASP A 391 -13.63 6.79 17.76
N ILE A 392 -14.62 6.80 16.86
CA ILE A 392 -14.77 7.86 15.85
C ILE A 392 -14.88 9.27 16.46
N ASP A 393 -15.37 9.40 17.69
CA ASP A 393 -15.38 10.66 18.44
C ASP A 393 -13.98 11.20 18.76
N GLN A 394 -12.96 10.33 18.81
CA GLN A 394 -11.56 10.71 18.97
C GLN A 394 -10.83 10.87 17.63
N LEU A 395 -11.29 10.18 16.58
CA LEU A 395 -10.67 10.23 15.25
C LEU A 395 -11.17 11.37 14.37
N ALA A 396 -12.46 11.68 14.46
CA ALA A 396 -13.14 12.64 13.62
C ALA A 396 -13.72 13.76 14.50
N GLY A 397 -12.98 14.87 14.60
CA GLY A 397 -13.38 16.02 15.39
C GLY A 397 -14.55 16.78 14.77
N LYS A 398 -15.40 17.38 15.62
CA LYS A 398 -16.51 18.24 15.21
C LYS A 398 -15.99 19.52 14.57
N ARG A 399 -16.50 19.86 13.39
CA ARG A 399 -16.08 21.07 12.66
C ARG A 399 -16.37 22.34 13.46
N GLY A 400 -15.36 23.21 13.58
CA GLY A 400 -15.47 24.49 14.32
C GLY A 400 -15.13 24.39 15.81
N ASP A 401 -14.87 23.18 16.32
CA ASP A 401 -14.30 23.02 17.65
C ASP A 401 -12.81 23.40 17.64
N ARG A 402 -12.43 24.34 18.51
CA ARG A 402 -11.03 24.81 18.64
C ARG A 402 -10.12 23.75 19.25
N GLN A 403 -10.68 22.69 19.86
CA GLN A 403 -9.91 21.61 20.47
C GLN A 403 -9.56 20.47 19.50
N SER A 404 -10.13 20.45 18.29
CA SER A 404 -9.82 19.43 17.28
C SER A 404 -8.45 19.68 16.63
N SER A 405 -7.63 18.63 16.54
CA SER A 405 -6.32 18.68 15.88
C SER A 405 -6.46 18.77 14.35
N ALA A 406 -5.41 19.27 13.68
CA ALA A 406 -5.36 19.33 12.22
C ALA A 406 -5.51 17.94 11.58
N GLY A 407 -4.85 16.91 12.13
CA GLY A 407 -4.96 15.53 11.65
C GLY A 407 -6.37 14.95 11.77
N GLN A 408 -7.09 15.22 12.87
CA GLN A 408 -8.49 14.82 13.01
C GLN A 408 -9.39 15.50 11.96
N LEU A 409 -9.20 16.80 11.70
CA LEU A 409 -9.97 17.52 10.68
C LEU A 409 -9.69 17.02 9.27
N GLU A 410 -8.44 16.64 8.98
CA GLU A 410 -8.03 15.98 7.73
C GLU A 410 -8.75 14.64 7.53
N ILE A 411 -8.78 13.79 8.57
CA ILE A 411 -9.50 12.51 8.53
C ILE A 411 -11.00 12.74 8.34
N THR A 412 -11.61 13.66 9.09
CA THR A 412 -13.03 14.03 8.94
C THR A 412 -13.35 14.44 7.51
N ALA A 413 -12.47 15.23 6.86
CA ALA A 413 -12.66 15.64 5.48
C ALA A 413 -12.67 14.45 4.51
N VAL A 414 -11.72 13.52 4.66
CA VAL A 414 -11.63 12.31 3.83
C VAL A 414 -12.84 11.40 4.03
N LEU A 415 -13.29 11.19 5.27
CA LEU A 415 -14.47 10.36 5.55
C LEU A 415 -15.74 10.94 4.92
N MET A 416 -15.90 12.28 4.98
CA MET A 416 -17.04 12.95 4.37
C MET A 416 -17.03 12.88 2.84
N GLU A 417 -15.86 13.06 2.23
CA GLU A 417 -15.68 12.84 0.78
C GLU A 417 -16.00 11.38 0.41
N SER A 418 -15.58 10.43 1.24
CA SER A 418 -15.67 9.01 0.92
C SER A 418 -17.07 8.43 1.11
N PHE A 419 -17.82 8.89 2.11
CA PHE A 419 -19.15 8.35 2.42
C PHE A 419 -20.30 9.05 1.69
N ALA A 420 -20.08 10.23 1.15
CA ALA A 420 -21.12 11.02 0.50
C ALA A 420 -20.63 11.96 -0.60
N GLY A 421 -19.40 11.79 -1.09
CA GLY A 421 -18.87 12.57 -2.20
C GLY A 421 -19.59 12.26 -3.50
N ALA A 422 -19.60 13.22 -4.42
CA ALA A 422 -20.20 13.05 -5.74
C ALA A 422 -19.60 11.88 -6.54
N ASN A 423 -18.41 11.42 -6.16
CA ASN A 423 -17.67 10.34 -6.80
C ASN A 423 -17.76 9.00 -6.06
N THR A 424 -18.46 8.91 -4.92
CA THR A 424 -18.58 7.67 -4.16
C THR A 424 -19.53 6.71 -4.87
N VAL A 425 -19.01 5.56 -5.29
CA VAL A 425 -19.81 4.50 -5.93
C VAL A 425 -20.03 3.36 -4.95
N VAL A 426 -21.27 3.27 -4.43
CA VAL A 426 -21.68 2.18 -3.54
C VAL A 426 -22.09 0.97 -4.36
N ARG A 427 -21.22 -0.05 -4.42
CA ARG A 427 -21.46 -1.30 -5.16
C ARG A 427 -22.12 -2.39 -4.32
N GLY A 428 -22.05 -2.25 -2.99
CA GLY A 428 -22.56 -3.22 -2.02
C GLY A 428 -21.63 -4.41 -1.73
N ASN A 429 -20.35 -4.30 -2.09
CA ASN A 429 -19.30 -5.27 -1.71
C ASN A 429 -18.68 -4.98 -0.34
N CYS A 430 -18.88 -3.78 0.21
CA CYS A 430 -18.30 -3.41 1.49
C CYS A 430 -19.24 -2.57 2.36
N THR A 431 -18.97 -2.54 3.66
CA THR A 431 -19.67 -1.70 4.63
C THR A 431 -18.70 -1.08 5.62
N PHE A 432 -19.06 0.10 6.14
CA PHE A 432 -18.28 0.85 7.12
C PHE A 432 -19.06 1.01 8.44
N GLY A 433 -18.46 0.56 9.54
CA GLY A 433 -18.99 0.72 10.88
C GLY A 433 -18.25 1.81 11.66
N MET A 434 -18.96 2.87 12.05
CA MET A 434 -18.44 3.96 12.87
C MET A 434 -18.87 3.74 14.32
N PHE A 435 -17.94 3.52 15.25
CA PHE A 435 -18.26 3.20 16.64
C PHE A 435 -17.84 4.33 17.56
N SER A 436 -18.74 4.76 18.45
CA SER A 436 -18.49 5.89 19.35
C SER A 436 -18.98 5.64 20.77
N ASN A 437 -18.24 6.15 21.75
CA ASN A 437 -18.70 6.24 23.14
C ASN A 437 -19.59 7.47 23.37
N TYR A 438 -19.36 8.53 22.60
CA TYR A 438 -19.98 9.83 22.72
C TYR A 438 -20.47 10.32 21.35
N PRO A 439 -21.59 9.79 20.84
CA PRO A 439 -22.09 10.11 19.49
C PRO A 439 -22.38 11.60 19.25
N GLU A 440 -22.60 12.36 20.31
CA GLU A 440 -22.76 13.82 20.30
C GLU A 440 -21.48 14.57 19.93
N ASN A 441 -20.31 13.99 20.19
CA ASN A 441 -19.00 14.57 19.89
C ASN A 441 -18.59 14.33 18.43
N VAL A 442 -19.22 13.38 17.76
CA VAL A 442 -19.02 13.09 16.33
C VAL A 442 -19.65 14.20 15.48
N ASP A 443 -18.99 14.55 14.38
CA ASP A 443 -19.48 15.55 13.43
C ASP A 443 -20.92 15.25 12.97
N ASP A 444 -21.77 16.28 12.99
CA ASP A 444 -23.19 16.14 12.71
C ASP A 444 -23.46 15.63 11.28
N ALA A 445 -22.60 15.98 10.31
CA ALA A 445 -22.74 15.50 8.95
C ALA A 445 -22.41 14.01 8.86
N LEU A 446 -21.33 13.53 9.49
CA LEU A 446 -21.01 12.10 9.51
C LEU A 446 -22.14 11.29 10.17
N ARG A 447 -22.71 11.80 11.27
CA ARG A 447 -23.86 11.19 11.94
C ARG A 447 -25.08 11.08 11.01
N GLN A 448 -25.39 12.14 10.26
CA GLN A 448 -26.50 12.14 9.29
C GLN A 448 -26.24 11.21 8.08
N ARG A 449 -24.99 10.89 7.78
CA ARG A 449 -24.62 9.97 6.68
C ARG A 449 -24.62 8.50 7.09
N ALA A 450 -24.78 8.17 8.37
CA ALA A 450 -24.98 6.79 8.78
C ALA A 450 -26.37 6.32 8.32
N GLY A 451 -26.42 5.33 7.42
CA GLY A 451 -27.66 4.76 6.91
C GLY A 451 -28.41 3.88 7.93
N ALA A 452 -27.75 3.51 9.03
CA ALA A 452 -28.35 2.83 10.16
C ALA A 452 -27.66 3.20 11.47
N ARG A 453 -28.38 3.04 12.59
CA ARG A 453 -27.86 3.23 13.94
C ARG A 453 -28.06 1.96 14.76
N PHE A 454 -26.96 1.39 15.25
CA PHE A 454 -26.93 0.18 16.06
C PHE A 454 -26.72 0.61 17.50
N LEU A 455 -27.76 0.49 18.33
CA LEU A 455 -27.67 0.81 19.75
C LEU A 455 -27.05 -0.37 20.49
N VAL A 456 -25.94 -0.12 21.17
CA VAL A 456 -25.14 -1.12 21.89
C VAL A 456 -25.22 -0.82 23.38
N ASP A 457 -26.34 -1.20 23.99
CA ASP A 457 -26.66 -0.94 25.41
C ASP A 457 -26.00 -1.95 26.37
N GLY A 458 -25.49 -3.06 25.85
CA GLY A 458 -24.92 -4.14 26.66
C GLY A 458 -25.98 -5.02 27.33
N PRO A 459 -25.63 -5.74 28.41
CA PRO A 459 -26.56 -6.57 29.17
C PRO A 459 -27.60 -5.70 29.90
N GLN A 460 -28.88 -6.09 29.82
CA GLN A 460 -29.98 -5.35 30.43
C GLN A 460 -30.74 -6.17 31.49
N THR A 461 -30.86 -7.47 31.25
CA THR A 461 -31.64 -8.38 32.09
C THR A 461 -30.76 -9.16 33.06
N ARG A 462 -31.36 -9.71 34.13
CA ARG A 462 -30.66 -10.62 35.05
C ARG A 462 -30.00 -11.78 34.30
N ASP A 463 -30.71 -12.32 33.31
CA ASP A 463 -30.29 -13.46 32.50
C ASP A 463 -29.05 -13.11 31.67
N ASP A 464 -28.98 -11.89 31.11
CA ASP A 464 -27.77 -11.38 30.43
C ASP A 464 -26.56 -11.30 31.38
N TYR A 465 -26.76 -10.84 32.62
CA TYR A 465 -25.66 -10.77 33.59
C TYR A 465 -25.17 -12.17 34.02
N ILE A 466 -26.07 -13.14 34.12
CA ILE A 466 -25.72 -14.54 34.38
C ILE A 466 -24.91 -15.10 33.19
N ASP A 467 -25.34 -14.86 31.96
CA ASP A 467 -24.66 -15.30 30.74
C ASP A 467 -23.27 -14.67 30.59
N ILE A 468 -23.10 -13.38 30.90
CA ILE A 468 -21.78 -12.72 30.91
C ILE A 468 -20.87 -13.34 31.96
N LEU A 469 -21.39 -13.57 33.17
CA LEU A 469 -20.59 -14.17 34.24
C LEU A 469 -20.14 -15.59 33.84
N ALA A 470 -21.04 -16.40 33.28
CA ALA A 470 -20.72 -17.73 32.77
C ALA A 470 -19.65 -17.68 31.67
N LEU A 471 -19.74 -16.71 30.76
CA LEU A 471 -18.76 -16.51 29.69
C LEU A 471 -17.37 -16.13 30.25
N LEU A 472 -17.30 -15.23 31.25
CA LEU A 472 -16.06 -14.77 31.85
C LEU A 472 -15.40 -15.81 32.76
N MET A 473 -16.19 -16.59 33.49
CA MET A 473 -15.69 -17.67 34.35
C MET A 473 -15.18 -18.88 33.55
N GLY A 474 -15.61 -19.02 32.30
CA GLY A 474 -15.26 -20.14 31.44
C GLY A 474 -15.73 -21.48 32.03
N LYS A 475 -15.03 -22.56 31.73
CA LYS A 475 -15.42 -23.91 32.18
C LYS A 475 -14.84 -24.31 33.55
N ASN A 476 -14.05 -23.44 34.18
CA ASN A 476 -13.26 -23.76 35.38
C ASN A 476 -13.96 -23.34 36.68
N HIS A 477 -15.26 -23.61 36.80
CA HIS A 477 -16.00 -23.36 38.03
C HIS A 477 -17.12 -24.39 38.24
N ALA A 478 -17.57 -24.53 39.49
CA ALA A 478 -18.65 -25.45 39.89
C ALA A 478 -19.87 -24.69 40.43
N ILE A 479 -20.09 -23.45 39.97
CA ILE A 479 -21.23 -22.64 40.41
C ILE A 479 -22.49 -23.16 39.72
N PRO A 480 -23.52 -23.58 40.48
CA PRO A 480 -24.77 -24.05 39.90
C PRO A 480 -25.54 -22.88 39.27
N LEU A 481 -26.11 -23.10 38.08
CA LEU A 481 -26.86 -22.11 37.31
C LEU A 481 -28.32 -21.95 37.76
N GLY A 482 -28.80 -22.83 38.64
CA GLY A 482 -30.21 -22.86 39.06
C GLY A 482 -31.13 -23.21 37.88
N ASP A 483 -32.26 -22.51 37.77
CA ASP A 483 -33.24 -22.69 36.68
C ASP A 483 -32.85 -21.96 35.37
N HIS A 484 -31.64 -21.38 35.30
CA HIS A 484 -31.17 -20.62 34.13
C HIS A 484 -30.57 -21.53 33.05
N GLU A 485 -31.05 -21.39 31.83
CA GLU A 485 -30.50 -22.06 30.65
C GLU A 485 -29.50 -21.12 29.95
N VAL A 486 -28.21 -21.46 30.03
CA VAL A 486 -27.12 -20.60 29.56
C VAL A 486 -27.22 -20.35 28.06
N TYR A 487 -27.14 -19.07 27.67
CA TYR A 487 -27.23 -18.57 26.29
C TYR A 487 -28.57 -18.79 25.57
N ALA A 488 -29.62 -19.33 26.22
CA ALA A 488 -30.92 -19.52 25.57
C ALA A 488 -31.53 -18.20 25.08
N ALA A 489 -31.29 -17.11 25.82
CA ALA A 489 -31.73 -15.77 25.42
C ALA A 489 -30.86 -15.14 24.31
N GLN A 490 -29.71 -15.74 23.97
CA GLN A 490 -28.69 -15.15 23.09
C GLN A 490 -28.70 -15.69 21.66
N GLU A 491 -29.56 -16.67 21.35
CA GLU A 491 -29.73 -17.27 20.01
C GLU A 491 -30.39 -16.36 18.97
#